data_AF-A0A968PHL6-F1
#
_entry.id   AF-A0A968PHL6-F1
#
_cell.length_a   1.000
_cell.length_b   1.000
_cell.length_c   1.000
_cell.angle_alpha   90.00
_cell.angle_beta   90.00
_cell.angle_gamma   90.00
#
_symmetry.space_group_name_H-M   'P 1'
#
loop_
_entity.id
_entity.type
_entity.pdbx_description
1 polymer ?
#
loop_
_entity_poly.entity_id
_entity_poly.type
_entity_poly.pdbx_seq_one_letter_code
_entity_poly.pdbx_strand_id
1 'polypeptide(L)'
;MIAHTATGWHIKTHPGVTFQASDLELRRYPLPMVRPGEIGIRMQYLSLDPAYRVWASGRNMVYLPPQPVGALLPGSGIGVVEDRNIQTIHQARSLLA
;
A
#
# COMPACT_ATOMS: atom_id res chain seq x y z
N MET A 1 -7.02 22.80 5.15
CA MET A 1 -6.77 21.34 5.17
C MET A 1 -5.26 21.13 5.16
N ILE A 2 -4.73 20.30 6.07
CA ILE A 2 -3.29 20.04 6.13
C ILE A 2 -2.96 19.01 5.04
N ALA A 3 -2.01 19.32 4.17
CA ALA A 3 -1.50 18.35 3.20
C ALA A 3 -0.66 17.31 3.96
N HIS A 4 -1.15 16.07 4.02
CA HIS A 4 -0.37 14.97 4.58
C HIS A 4 0.64 14.46 3.55
N THR A 5 1.74 13.88 4.01
CA THR A 5 2.72 13.21 3.13
C THR A 5 2.74 11.73 3.43
N ALA A 6 2.81 10.90 2.40
CA ALA A 6 3.07 9.47 2.52
C ALA A 6 4.56 9.18 2.31
N THR A 7 5.03 8.08 2.91
CA THR A 7 6.38 7.55 2.67
C THR A 7 6.25 6.08 2.33
N GLY A 8 6.96 5.60 1.30
CA GLY A 8 6.84 4.22 0.84
C GLY A 8 8.08 3.75 0.09
N TRP A 9 8.35 2.44 0.19
CA TRP A 9 9.41 1.77 -0.55
C TRP A 9 8.99 1.56 -2.00
N HIS A 10 9.76 2.07 -2.93
CA HIS A 10 9.52 1.93 -4.36
C HIS A 10 10.57 1.04 -4.99
N ILE A 11 10.17 0.29 -6.01
CA ILE A 11 11.09 -0.56 -6.78
C ILE A 11 12.00 0.36 -7.60
N LYS A 12 13.29 0.40 -7.28
CA LYS A 12 14.29 1.17 -8.02
C LYS A 12 14.87 0.36 -9.17
N THR A 13 15.14 -0.91 -8.93
CA THR A 13 15.61 -1.89 -9.93
C THR A 13 14.98 -3.24 -9.64
N HIS A 14 14.79 -4.06 -10.67
CA HIS A 14 14.39 -5.45 -10.45
C HIS A 14 15.58 -6.23 -9.86
N PRO A 15 15.39 -6.90 -8.71
CA PRO A 15 16.47 -7.65 -8.07
C PRO A 15 17.00 -8.78 -8.94
N GLY A 16 18.31 -9.00 -8.86
CA GLY A 16 18.99 -10.15 -9.47
C GLY A 16 18.91 -11.41 -8.59
N VAL A 17 20.04 -12.10 -8.43
CA VAL A 17 20.11 -13.32 -7.59
C VAL A 17 19.91 -12.99 -6.12
N THR A 18 20.44 -11.87 -5.63
CA THR A 18 20.24 -11.43 -4.24
C THR A 18 19.38 -10.17 -4.24
N PHE A 19 18.43 -10.10 -3.31
CA PHE A 19 17.62 -8.90 -3.10
C PHE A 19 18.44 -7.91 -2.28
N GLN A 20 18.80 -6.78 -2.89
CA GLN A 20 19.66 -5.78 -2.26
C GLN A 20 18.82 -4.61 -1.75
N ALA A 21 19.30 -3.94 -0.70
CA ALA A 21 18.67 -2.70 -0.24
C ALA A 21 18.65 -1.62 -1.33
N SER A 22 19.65 -1.62 -2.22
CA SER A 22 19.73 -0.70 -3.37
C SER A 22 18.68 -0.94 -4.45
N ASP A 23 18.00 -2.08 -4.44
CA ASP A 23 16.90 -2.38 -5.37
C ASP A 23 15.62 -1.61 -5.02
N LEU A 24 15.58 -1.03 -3.81
CA LEU A 24 14.48 -0.21 -3.32
C LEU A 24 14.96 1.21 -3.05
N GLU A 25 14.01 2.13 -3.06
CA GLU A 25 14.22 3.48 -2.55
C GLU A 25 13.02 3.97 -1.74
N LEU A 26 13.31 4.63 -0.62
CA LEU A 26 12.29 5.24 0.22
C LEU A 26 11.93 6.60 -0.36
N ARG A 27 10.70 6.74 -0.86
CA ARG A 27 10.19 8.00 -1.40
C ARG A 27 9.19 8.61 -0.43
N ARG A 28 9.24 9.93 -0.28
CA ARG A 28 8.22 10.74 0.40
C ARG A 28 7.49 11.58 -0.63
N TYR A 29 6.16 11.59 -0.59
CA TYR A 29 5.32 12.26 -1.58
C TYR A 29 4.02 12.79 -0.94
N PRO A 30 3.35 13.78 -1.56
CA PRO A 30 2.05 14.26 -1.07
C PRO A 30 1.04 13.12 -1.04
N LEU A 31 0.31 12.98 0.07
CA LEU A 31 -0.83 12.08 0.16
C LEU A 31 -2.01 12.71 -0.61
N PRO A 32 -2.57 12.03 -1.62
CA PRO A 32 -3.73 12.55 -2.33
C PRO A 32 -4.94 12.62 -1.40
N MET A 33 -5.85 13.55 -1.69
CA MET A 33 -7.13 13.64 -1.00
C MET A 33 -7.98 12.40 -1.31
N VAL A 34 -8.66 11.87 -0.28
CA VAL A 34 -9.55 10.71 -0.40
C VAL A 34 -10.73 11.03 -1.33
N ARG A 35 -10.85 10.30 -2.43
CA ARG A 35 -11.92 10.48 -3.42
C ARG A 35 -13.18 9.69 -3.05
N PRO A 36 -14.34 9.97 -3.68
CA PRO A 36 -15.54 9.17 -3.46
C PRO A 36 -15.27 7.67 -3.65
N GLY A 37 -15.65 6.86 -2.66
CA GLY A 37 -15.41 5.42 -2.64
C GLY A 37 -14.09 5.00 -1.98
N GLU A 38 -13.21 5.93 -1.60
CA GLU A 38 -11.89 5.63 -1.03
C GLU A 38 -11.86 5.85 0.50
N ILE A 39 -10.83 5.28 1.13
CA ILE A 39 -10.47 5.52 2.53
C ILE A 39 -8.98 5.87 2.64
N GLY A 40 -8.65 6.76 3.55
CA GLY A 40 -7.29 7.11 3.94
C GLY A 40 -6.89 6.31 5.18
N ILE A 41 -5.85 5.49 5.05
CA ILE A 41 -5.34 4.65 6.14
C ILE A 41 -3.94 5.12 6.52
N ARG A 42 -3.73 5.43 7.80
CA ARG A 42 -2.38 5.55 8.35
C ARG A 42 -1.88 4.17 8.78
N MET A 43 -0.97 3.64 7.97
CA MET A 43 -0.28 2.38 8.27
C MET A 43 0.49 2.50 9.58
N GLN A 44 0.33 1.51 10.46
CA GLN A 44 1.07 1.40 11.74
C GLN A 44 2.11 0.29 11.68
N TYR A 45 1.79 -0.80 10.99
CA TYR A 45 2.64 -1.96 10.83
C TYR A 45 2.61 -2.44 9.39
N LEU A 46 3.76 -2.91 8.91
CA LEU A 46 3.94 -3.53 7.61
C LEU A 46 4.41 -4.97 7.83
N SER A 47 3.81 -5.94 7.15
CA SER A 47 4.32 -7.31 7.14
C SER A 47 5.65 -7.37 6.41
N LEU A 48 6.55 -8.28 6.79
CA LEU A 48 7.76 -8.53 6.01
C LEU A 48 7.71 -9.96 5.47
N ASP A 49 7.25 -10.09 4.22
CA ASP A 49 6.96 -11.38 3.61
C ASP A 49 8.08 -11.80 2.64
N PRO A 50 8.46 -13.09 2.58
CA PRO A 50 9.37 -13.59 1.55
C PRO A 50 8.90 -13.31 0.11
N ALA A 51 7.59 -13.10 -0.06
CA ALA A 51 6.95 -12.79 -1.33
C ALA A 51 7.44 -11.47 -1.95
N TYR A 52 7.98 -10.53 -1.17
CA TYR A 52 8.57 -9.28 -1.68
C TYR A 52 9.62 -9.51 -2.76
N ARG A 53 10.39 -10.58 -2.63
CA ARG A 53 11.38 -10.95 -3.64
C ARG A 53 10.73 -11.21 -5.00
N VAL A 54 9.60 -11.89 -5.02
CA VAL A 54 8.91 -12.24 -6.26
C VAL A 54 8.13 -11.04 -6.78
N TRP A 55 7.47 -10.28 -5.92
CA TRP A 55 6.70 -9.09 -6.32
C TRP A 55 7.59 -8.00 -6.93
N ALA A 56 8.80 -7.79 -6.44
CA ALA A 56 9.73 -6.82 -7.01
C ALA A 56 10.44 -7.29 -8.29
N SER A 57 10.29 -8.57 -8.69
CA SER A 57 11.05 -9.16 -9.80
C SER A 57 10.61 -8.69 -11.20
N GLY A 58 9.48 -7.99 -11.30
CA GLY A 58 8.90 -7.58 -12.59
C GLY A 58 8.37 -8.74 -13.43
N ARG A 59 8.23 -9.94 -12.85
CA ARG A 59 7.70 -11.12 -13.53
C ARG A 59 6.19 -11.23 -13.36
N ASN A 60 5.53 -11.82 -14.34
CA ASN A 60 4.11 -12.09 -14.26
C ASN A 60 3.84 -13.24 -13.26
N MET A 61 2.87 -13.04 -12.37
CA MET A 61 2.41 -14.05 -11.42
C MET A 61 0.93 -14.34 -11.65
N VAL A 62 0.48 -15.53 -11.23
CA VAL A 62 -0.92 -15.95 -11.42
C VAL A 62 -1.92 -14.98 -10.77
N TYR A 63 -1.54 -14.38 -9.65
CA TYR A 63 -2.42 -13.54 -8.83
C TYR A 63 -2.00 -12.06 -8.76
N LEU A 64 -0.87 -11.69 -9.39
CA LEU A 64 -0.35 -10.33 -9.34
C LEU A 64 0.32 -9.98 -10.67
N PRO A 65 -0.07 -8.87 -11.31
CA PRO A 65 0.60 -8.41 -12.52
C PRO A 65 2.04 -7.98 -12.23
N PRO A 66 2.92 -7.95 -13.24
CA PRO A 66 4.27 -7.42 -13.13
C PRO A 66 4.27 -6.01 -12.56
N GLN A 67 5.06 -5.77 -11.51
CA GLN A 67 5.25 -4.43 -10.97
C GLN A 67 6.38 -3.73 -11.75
N PRO A 68 6.16 -2.51 -12.29
CA PRO A 68 7.20 -1.79 -13.00
C PRO A 68 8.21 -1.13 -12.05
N VAL A 69 9.39 -0.81 -12.58
CA VAL A 69 10.32 0.11 -11.89
C VAL A 69 9.60 1.43 -11.62
N GLY A 70 9.79 1.94 -10.41
CA GLY A 70 9.18 3.15 -9.89
C GLY A 70 7.83 2.95 -9.23
N ALA A 71 7.24 1.74 -9.26
CA ALA A 71 6.03 1.43 -8.49
C ALA A 71 6.31 1.31 -6.99
N LEU A 72 5.28 1.55 -6.17
CA LEU A 72 5.30 1.20 -4.74
C LEU A 72 5.42 -0.33 -4.62
N LEU A 73 6.33 -0.81 -3.78
CA LEU A 73 6.47 -2.23 -3.51
C LEU A 73 5.15 -2.75 -2.90
N PRO A 74 4.48 -3.76 -3.50
CA PRO A 74 3.27 -4.32 -2.93
C PRO A 74 3.56 -4.87 -1.53
N GLY A 75 2.60 -4.73 -0.63
CA GLY A 75 2.71 -5.24 0.73
C GLY A 75 1.39 -5.20 1.48
N SER A 76 1.39 -5.87 2.63
CA SER A 76 0.25 -5.94 3.53
C SER A 76 0.63 -5.36 4.90
N GLY A 77 -0.36 -4.87 5.64
CA GLY A 77 -0.11 -4.27 6.94
C GLY A 77 -1.39 -3.95 7.68
N ILE A 78 -1.23 -3.36 8.86
CA ILE A 78 -2.34 -2.93 9.71
C ILE A 78 -2.22 -1.42 9.92
N GLY A 79 -3.34 -0.72 9.81
CA GLY A 79 -3.41 0.73 9.98
C GLY A 79 -4.74 1.19 10.54
N VAL A 80 -4.82 2.47 10.85
CA VAL A 80 -6.02 3.14 11.34
C VAL A 80 -6.62 3.96 10.21
N VAL A 81 -7.94 3.86 10.02
CA VAL A 81 -8.67 4.74 9.09
C VAL A 81 -8.68 6.15 9.68
N GLU A 82 -8.06 7.10 8.99
CA GLU A 82 -7.99 8.50 9.41
C GLU A 82 -8.90 9.41 8.57
N ASP A 83 -9.24 8.99 7.35
CA ASP A 83 -10.14 9.71 6.46
C ASP A 83 -10.98 8.71 5.66
N ARG A 84 -12.20 9.07 5.28
CA ARG A 84 -13.11 8.22 4.52
C ARG A 84 -14.09 9.08 3.71
N ASN A 85 -14.28 8.72 2.45
CA ASN A 85 -15.28 9.33 1.58
C ASN A 85 -16.17 8.22 1.00
N ILE A 86 -16.81 7.49 1.91
CA ILE A 86 -17.70 6.37 1.60
C ILE A 86 -19.06 6.60 2.26
N GLN A 87 -20.13 6.13 1.62
CA GLN A 87 -21.43 6.06 2.28
C GLN A 87 -21.31 5.10 3.47
N THR A 88 -21.64 5.58 4.66
CA THR A 88 -21.60 4.75 5.87
C THR A 88 -22.77 3.76 5.79
N ILE A 89 -22.47 2.46 5.74
CA ILE A 89 -23.49 1.43 5.94
C ILE A 89 -23.80 1.38 7.44
N HIS A 90 -24.69 2.26 7.90
CA HIS A 90 -25.27 2.20 9.24
C HIS A 90 -26.77 1.90 9.14
N GLN A 91 -27.11 0.61 8.97
CA GLN A 91 -28.37 0.05 9.46
C GLN A 91 -28.14 -1.39 9.96
N ALA A 92 -27.60 -1.49 11.18
CA ALA A 92 -27.73 -2.69 12.01
C ALA A 92 -27.82 -2.26 13.48
N ARG A 93 -28.71 -1.29 13.77
CA ARG A 93 -29.17 -1.03 15.14
C ARG A 93 -30.59 -1.57 15.26
N SER A 94 -30.78 -2.42 16.26
CA SER A 94 -31.99 -3.11 16.77
C SER A 94 -32.53 -4.32 15.99
N LEU A 95 -32.03 -5.51 16.34
CA LEU A 95 -32.81 -6.77 16.34
C LEU A 95 -32.76 -7.46 17.73
N LEU A 96 -32.47 -6.70 18.79
CA LEU A 96 -32.47 -7.20 20.18
C LEU A 96 -33.16 -6.20 21.13
N ALA A 97 -34.36 -5.77 20.76
CA ALA A 97 -35.33 -5.19 21.69
C ALA A 97 -36.63 -5.97 21.58
#